data_AF-A0A1G3QPP9-F1
#
_entry.id   AF-A0A1G3QPP9-F1
#
_cell.length_a   1.000
_cell.length_b   1.000
_cell.length_c   1.000
_cell.angle_alpha   90.00
_cell.angle_beta   90.00
_cell.angle_gamma   90.00
#
_symmetry.space_group_name_H-M   'P 1'
#
loop_
_entity.id
_entity.type
_entity.pdbx_description
1 polymer ?
#
loop_
_entity_poly.entity_id
_entity_poly.type
_entity_poly.pdbx_seq_one_letter_code
_entity_poly.pdbx_strand_id
1 'polypeptide(L)'
;MILSEIRSMRWTDFFLHTLLDPRALYRMISRNEPRCFLLSFTVPAAVAVIDIITLSLLGRETSFFYYKVTYGWILVFLAVSLKIIIAAALMDTASQFFGFKGNMRELIILVNFSLFPDAFILPLVYIFKIFRFAPIFFFILFNMGLSVWSALIAVQGISEMHGAGIGKSVMIYLFPVLLVGTILSLIVILLVICGVGYLTG
;
A
#
# COMPACT_ATOMS: atom_id res chain seq x y z
N MET A 1 -4.46 -27.14 -11.98
CA MET A 1 -3.32 -26.21 -11.87
C MET A 1 -3.39 -25.33 -10.62
N ILE A 2 -4.53 -24.70 -10.31
CA ILE A 2 -4.73 -23.93 -9.06
C ILE A 2 -4.63 -24.83 -7.79
N LEU A 3 -5.19 -26.05 -7.85
CA LEU A 3 -5.20 -26.98 -6.70
C LEU A 3 -3.79 -27.50 -6.31
N SER A 4 -2.88 -27.66 -7.29
CA SER A 4 -1.51 -28.13 -7.05
C SER A 4 -0.62 -27.05 -6.45
N GLU A 5 -0.87 -25.78 -6.76
CA GLU A 5 -0.16 -24.63 -6.16
C GLU A 5 -0.67 -24.32 -4.73
N ILE A 6 -1.97 -24.50 -4.47
CA ILE A 6 -2.50 -24.40 -3.10
C ILE A 6 -1.90 -25.50 -2.22
N ARG A 7 -1.78 -26.73 -2.75
CA ARG A 7 -1.19 -27.87 -2.04
C ARG A 7 0.31 -27.73 -1.81
N SER A 8 1.03 -26.97 -2.64
CA SER A 8 2.47 -26.79 -2.52
C SER A 8 2.88 -25.68 -1.54
N MET A 9 1.92 -24.93 -0.98
CA MET A 9 2.14 -23.78 -0.09
C MET A 9 3.09 -22.69 -0.61
N ARG A 10 3.60 -22.77 -1.85
CA ARG A 10 4.56 -21.80 -2.41
C ARG A 10 4.06 -20.35 -2.42
N TRP A 11 2.75 -20.16 -2.30
CA TRP A 11 2.16 -18.83 -2.16
C TRP A 11 2.47 -18.17 -0.80
N THR A 12 2.67 -18.94 0.28
CA THR A 12 3.04 -18.39 1.60
C THR A 12 4.45 -17.82 1.61
N ASP A 13 5.31 -18.31 0.72
CA ASP A 13 6.70 -17.85 0.62
C ASP A 13 6.75 -16.37 0.23
N PHE A 14 5.81 -15.86 -0.58
CA PHE A 14 5.72 -14.42 -0.86
C PHE A 14 5.48 -13.60 0.41
N PHE A 15 4.57 -14.03 1.27
CA PHE A 15 4.28 -13.33 2.53
C PHE A 15 5.45 -13.41 3.51
N LEU A 16 6.11 -14.57 3.59
CA LEU A 16 7.28 -14.77 4.43
C LEU A 16 8.48 -13.94 3.95
N HIS A 17 8.77 -13.93 2.65
CA HIS A 17 9.83 -13.11 2.08
C HIS A 17 9.54 -11.61 2.18
N THR A 18 8.27 -11.20 2.10
CA THR A 18 7.87 -9.82 2.38
C THR A 18 8.30 -9.37 3.78
N LEU A 19 8.23 -10.26 4.77
CA LEU A 19 8.63 -9.95 6.14
C LEU A 19 10.13 -10.09 6.42
N LEU A 20 10.78 -11.11 5.83
CA LEU A 20 12.14 -11.49 6.19
C LEU A 20 13.20 -11.00 5.21
N ASP A 21 12.92 -11.02 3.90
CA ASP A 21 13.89 -10.64 2.87
C ASP A 21 13.18 -10.03 1.62
N PRO A 22 12.98 -8.70 1.61
CA PRO A 22 12.35 -7.99 0.50
C PRO A 22 13.07 -8.13 -0.84
N ARG A 23 14.37 -8.43 -0.84
CA ARG A 23 15.14 -8.62 -2.09
C ARG A 23 14.86 -10.01 -2.67
N ALA A 24 14.77 -11.04 -1.82
CA ALA A 24 14.34 -12.36 -2.24
C ALA A 24 12.91 -12.36 -2.79
N LEU A 25 12.01 -11.53 -2.22
CA LEU A 25 10.66 -11.34 -2.74
C LEU A 25 10.68 -10.92 -4.21
N TYR A 26 11.48 -9.91 -4.58
CA TYR A 26 11.57 -9.48 -5.97
C TYR A 26 12.08 -10.59 -6.89
N ARG A 27 13.09 -11.36 -6.46
CA ARG A 27 13.64 -12.48 -7.25
C ARG A 27 12.60 -13.57 -7.52
N MET A 28 11.62 -13.76 -6.63
CA MET A 28 10.49 -14.65 -6.89
C MET A 28 9.49 -14.04 -7.86
N ILE A 29 9.21 -12.74 -7.73
CA ILE A 29 8.31 -12.00 -8.64
C ILE A 29 8.84 -12.08 -10.08
N SER A 30 10.13 -11.87 -10.30
CA SER A 30 10.75 -11.90 -11.63
C SER A 30 10.75 -13.31 -12.25
N ARG A 31 10.79 -14.36 -11.43
CA ARG A 31 10.67 -15.76 -11.88
C ARG A 31 9.24 -16.14 -12.28
N ASN A 32 8.24 -15.35 -11.88
CA ASN A 32 6.84 -15.47 -12.31
C ASN A 32 6.18 -16.85 -12.03
N GLU A 33 6.70 -17.57 -11.04
CA GLU A 33 6.21 -18.87 -10.58
C GLU A 33 5.88 -18.82 -9.09
N PRO A 34 4.64 -19.08 -8.65
CA PRO A 34 3.36 -19.14 -9.40
C PRO A 34 2.92 -17.79 -10.00
N ARG A 35 1.76 -17.74 -10.69
CA ARG A 35 1.21 -16.50 -11.27
C ARG A 35 0.92 -15.45 -10.19
N CYS A 36 1.92 -14.61 -9.88
CA CYS A 36 1.92 -13.67 -8.76
C CYS A 36 0.94 -12.52 -8.89
N PHE A 37 0.52 -12.17 -10.13
CA PHE A 37 -0.24 -10.95 -10.38
C PHE A 37 -1.60 -10.94 -9.67
N LEU A 38 -2.42 -11.97 -9.90
CA LEU A 38 -3.73 -12.08 -9.23
C LEU A 38 -3.57 -12.31 -7.73
N LEU A 39 -2.56 -13.09 -7.33
CA LEU A 39 -2.30 -13.37 -5.92
C LEU A 39 -1.93 -12.11 -5.13
N SER A 40 -1.21 -11.17 -5.76
CA SER A 40 -0.81 -9.92 -5.11
C SER A 40 -2.02 -9.09 -4.64
N PHE A 41 -3.16 -9.13 -5.34
CA PHE A 41 -4.38 -8.42 -4.94
C PHE A 41 -5.07 -8.99 -3.69
N THR A 42 -4.67 -10.17 -3.22
CA THR A 42 -5.14 -10.70 -1.94
C THR A 42 -4.65 -9.85 -0.77
N VAL A 43 -3.48 -9.20 -0.88
CA VAL A 43 -2.91 -8.36 0.17
C VAL A 43 -3.74 -7.07 0.36
N PRO A 44 -3.99 -6.23 -0.67
CA PRO A 44 -4.91 -5.10 -0.55
C PRO A 44 -6.30 -5.47 -0.03
N ALA A 45 -6.82 -6.64 -0.42
CA ALA A 45 -8.13 -7.10 0.08
C ALA A 45 -8.09 -7.40 1.57
N ALA A 46 -7.05 -8.11 2.04
CA ALA A 46 -6.85 -8.39 3.46
C ALA A 46 -6.67 -7.10 4.27
N VAL A 47 -5.82 -6.18 3.80
CA VAL A 47 -5.60 -4.88 4.44
C VAL A 47 -6.89 -4.08 4.52
N ALA A 48 -7.67 -4.01 3.44
CA ALA A 48 -8.95 -3.29 3.42
C ALA A 48 -9.96 -3.84 4.45
N VAL A 49 -10.05 -5.17 4.58
CA VAL A 49 -10.91 -5.82 5.59
C VAL A 49 -10.42 -5.49 7.00
N ILE A 50 -9.11 -5.61 7.23
CA ILE A 50 -8.48 -5.37 8.53
C ILE A 50 -8.65 -3.91 8.96
N ASP A 51 -8.47 -2.95 8.05
CA ASP A 51 -8.66 -1.52 8.32
C ASP A 51 -10.10 -1.19 8.68
N ILE A 52 -11.07 -1.70 7.90
CA ILE A 52 -12.50 -1.52 8.17
C ILE A 52 -12.86 -2.06 9.55
N ILE A 53 -12.39 -3.27 9.89
CA ILE A 53 -12.64 -3.88 11.20
C ILE A 53 -11.98 -3.05 12.30
N THR A 54 -10.72 -2.64 12.14
CA THR A 54 -9.98 -1.85 13.14
C THR A 54 -10.67 -0.52 13.41
N LEU A 55 -11.02 0.24 12.36
CA LEU A 55 -11.73 1.51 12.49
C LEU A 55 -13.13 1.34 13.08
N SER A 56 -13.81 0.25 12.75
CA SER A 56 -15.14 -0.04 13.29
C SER A 56 -15.07 -0.42 14.77
N LEU A 57 -14.02 -1.11 15.20
CA LEU A 57 -13.77 -1.43 16.60
C LEU A 57 -13.38 -0.20 17.44
N LEU A 58 -12.71 0.79 16.85
CA LEU A 58 -12.35 2.04 17.55
C LEU A 58 -13.50 3.07 17.55
N GLY A 59 -14.40 2.99 16.59
CA GLY A 59 -15.55 3.88 16.46
C GLY A 59 -16.70 3.56 17.40
N ARG A 60 -17.67 4.47 17.47
CA ARG A 60 -18.97 4.20 18.11
C ARG A 60 -19.82 3.35 17.18
N GLU A 61 -20.54 2.39 17.74
CA GLU A 61 -21.53 1.61 17.02
C GLU A 61 -22.69 2.53 16.61
N THR A 62 -22.82 2.77 15.30
CA THR A 62 -23.95 3.49 14.71
C THR A 62 -24.86 2.50 13.98
N SER A 63 -26.08 2.92 13.63
CA SER A 63 -26.98 2.13 12.77
C SER A 63 -26.35 1.74 11.43
N PHE A 64 -25.31 2.45 11.00
CA PHE A 64 -24.56 2.21 9.76
C PHE A 64 -23.41 1.21 9.92
N PHE A 65 -23.16 0.68 11.13
CA PHE A 65 -22.03 -0.19 11.45
C PHE A 65 -21.95 -1.43 10.54
N TYR A 66 -23.05 -2.18 10.43
CA TYR A 66 -23.09 -3.38 9.61
C TYR A 66 -22.95 -3.08 8.11
N TYR A 67 -23.54 -1.99 7.62
CA TYR A 67 -23.39 -1.59 6.23
C TYR A 67 -21.93 -1.22 5.90
N LYS A 68 -21.28 -0.47 6.80
CA LYS A 68 -19.87 -0.09 6.69
C LYS A 68 -18.97 -1.33 6.67
N VAL A 69 -19.22 -2.33 7.50
CA VAL A 69 -18.43 -3.57 7.52
C VAL A 69 -18.68 -4.43 6.28
N THR A 70 -19.92 -4.53 5.81
CA THR A 70 -20.27 -5.41 4.67
C THR A 70 -19.82 -4.87 3.32
N TYR A 71 -19.98 -3.56 3.07
CA TYR A 71 -19.68 -2.97 1.76
C TYR A 71 -18.48 -2.02 1.77
N GLY A 72 -18.12 -1.47 2.93
CA GLY A 72 -17.04 -0.49 3.01
C GLY A 72 -15.68 -1.08 2.62
N TRP A 73 -15.42 -2.35 2.97
CA TRP A 73 -14.16 -3.00 2.58
C TRP A 73 -14.01 -3.16 1.06
N ILE A 74 -15.11 -3.34 0.33
CA ILE A 74 -15.10 -3.43 -1.14
C ILE A 74 -14.66 -2.07 -1.71
N LEU A 75 -15.24 -0.98 -1.21
CA LEU A 75 -14.88 0.37 -1.66
C LEU A 75 -13.43 0.71 -1.30
N VAL A 76 -12.99 0.38 -0.09
CA VAL A 76 -11.59 0.57 0.34
C VAL A 76 -10.64 -0.27 -0.54
N PHE A 77 -10.97 -1.54 -0.79
CA PHE A 77 -10.19 -2.41 -1.67
C PHE A 77 -10.06 -1.84 -3.08
N LEU A 78 -11.16 -1.37 -3.67
CA LEU A 78 -11.14 -0.75 -5.01
C LEU A 78 -10.29 0.53 -5.01
N ALA A 79 -10.45 1.38 -4.00
CA ALA A 79 -9.69 2.62 -3.87
C ALA A 79 -8.18 2.35 -3.70
N VAL A 80 -7.80 1.39 -2.85
CA VAL A 80 -6.41 0.99 -2.63
C VAL A 80 -5.82 0.36 -3.89
N SER A 81 -6.55 -0.54 -4.56
CA SER A 81 -6.10 -1.17 -5.80
C SER A 81 -5.87 -0.13 -6.90
N LEU A 82 -6.78 0.82 -7.06
CA LEU A 82 -6.64 1.92 -8.02
C LEU A 82 -5.44 2.82 -7.68
N LYS A 83 -5.28 3.17 -6.40
CA LYS A 83 -4.12 3.94 -5.91
C LYS A 83 -2.81 3.23 -6.27
N ILE A 84 -2.72 1.92 -6.10
CA ILE A 84 -1.52 1.13 -6.40
C ILE A 84 -1.24 1.11 -7.91
N ILE A 85 -2.27 0.91 -8.74
CA ILE A 85 -2.10 0.94 -10.20
C ILE A 85 -1.58 2.30 -10.67
N ILE A 86 -2.15 3.40 -10.18
CA ILE A 86 -1.70 4.76 -10.51
C ILE A 86 -0.28 4.99 -10.00
N ALA A 87 0.00 4.61 -8.74
CA ALA A 87 1.33 4.76 -8.16
C ALA A 87 2.37 3.97 -8.94
N ALA A 88 2.10 2.71 -9.30
CA ALA A 88 2.99 1.88 -10.08
C ALA A 88 3.23 2.43 -11.49
N ALA A 89 2.21 3.01 -12.14
CA ALA A 89 2.38 3.69 -13.43
C ALA A 89 3.31 4.91 -13.31
N LEU A 90 3.17 5.70 -12.24
CA LEU A 90 4.04 6.85 -11.98
C LEU A 90 5.46 6.44 -11.57
N MET A 91 5.61 5.33 -10.83
CA MET A 91 6.92 4.75 -10.53
C MET A 91 7.59 4.20 -11.80
N ASP A 92 6.83 3.64 -12.73
CA ASP A 92 7.34 3.15 -14.00
C ASP A 92 7.89 4.30 -14.86
N THR A 93 7.14 5.40 -14.98
CA THR A 93 7.62 6.60 -15.69
C THR A 93 8.85 7.21 -15.02
N ALA A 94 8.91 7.26 -13.69
CA ALA A 94 10.10 7.67 -12.95
C ALA A 94 11.31 6.75 -13.23
N SER A 95 11.08 5.44 -13.29
CA SER A 95 12.12 4.45 -13.57
C SER A 95 12.68 4.63 -14.99
N GLN A 96 11.82 4.86 -15.97
CA GLN A 96 12.21 5.18 -17.35
C GLN A 96 12.99 6.51 -17.43
N PHE A 97 12.59 7.53 -16.67
CA PHE A 97 13.31 8.81 -16.60
C PHE A 97 14.75 8.65 -16.07
N PHE A 98 14.97 7.72 -15.13
CA PHE A 98 16.31 7.38 -14.65
C PHE A 98 17.10 6.41 -15.55
N GLY A 99 16.56 6.05 -16.72
CA GLY A 99 17.21 5.17 -17.71
C GLY A 99 17.07 3.68 -17.43
N PHE A 100 16.16 3.28 -16.52
CA PHE A 100 15.88 1.87 -16.25
C PHE A 100 14.76 1.32 -17.16
N LYS A 101 14.72 -0.01 -17.31
CA LYS A 101 13.66 -0.68 -18.07
C LYS A 101 12.35 -0.62 -17.28
N GLY A 102 11.32 -0.02 -17.89
CA GLY A 102 9.98 -0.01 -17.31
C GLY A 102 9.40 -1.42 -17.17
N ASN A 103 8.80 -1.71 -16.01
CA ASN A 103 8.09 -2.94 -15.72
C ASN A 103 6.92 -2.71 -14.74
N MET A 104 5.91 -1.98 -15.21
CA MET A 104 4.69 -1.66 -14.45
C MET A 104 4.05 -2.88 -13.77
N ARG A 105 4.03 -4.05 -14.43
CA ARG A 105 3.41 -5.26 -13.88
C ARG A 105 4.13 -5.75 -12.62
N GLU A 106 5.46 -5.77 -12.62
CA GLU A 106 6.25 -6.17 -11.46
C GLU A 106 6.16 -5.15 -10.34
N LEU A 107 6.11 -3.85 -10.67
CA LEU A 107 5.86 -2.77 -9.71
C LEU A 107 4.52 -2.94 -8.99
N ILE A 108 3.43 -3.24 -9.72
CA ILE A 108 2.13 -3.50 -9.10
C ILE A 108 2.22 -4.65 -8.11
N ILE A 109 2.85 -5.75 -8.50
CA ILE A 109 2.98 -6.94 -7.65
C ILE A 109 3.79 -6.60 -6.38
N LEU A 110 4.93 -5.93 -6.55
CA LEU A 110 5.80 -5.56 -5.45
C LEU A 110 5.11 -4.62 -4.46
N VAL A 111 4.44 -3.57 -4.96
CA VAL A 111 3.73 -2.60 -4.11
C VAL A 111 2.54 -3.25 -3.42
N ASN A 112 1.82 -4.16 -4.09
CA ASN A 112 0.75 -4.91 -3.45
C ASN A 112 1.27 -5.74 -2.27
N PHE A 113 2.36 -6.50 -2.45
CA PHE A 113 2.93 -7.29 -1.35
C PHE A 113 3.55 -6.42 -0.27
N SER A 114 4.15 -5.28 -0.60
CA SER A 114 4.76 -4.40 0.39
C SER A 114 3.76 -3.87 1.42
N LEU A 115 2.46 -3.83 1.11
CA LEU A 115 1.38 -3.43 2.03
C LEU A 115 1.05 -4.49 3.09
N PHE A 116 1.60 -5.71 2.99
CA PHE A 116 1.28 -6.77 3.94
C PHE A 116 1.51 -6.43 5.43
N PRO A 117 2.54 -5.64 5.82
CA PRO A 117 2.70 -5.23 7.21
C PRO A 117 1.47 -4.52 7.79
N ASP A 118 0.69 -3.80 6.96
CA ASP A 118 -0.51 -3.09 7.42
C ASP A 118 -1.58 -4.04 7.96
N ALA A 119 -1.55 -5.32 7.57
CA ALA A 119 -2.41 -6.36 8.13
C ALA A 119 -2.23 -6.56 9.65
N PHE A 120 -1.07 -6.17 10.22
CA PHE A 120 -0.82 -6.29 11.66
C PHE A 120 -1.45 -5.17 12.49
N ILE A 121 -2.08 -4.16 11.88
CA ILE A 121 -2.68 -3.04 12.63
C ILE A 121 -3.76 -3.52 13.61
N LEU A 122 -4.60 -4.47 13.21
CA LEU A 122 -5.69 -4.99 14.03
C LEU A 122 -5.17 -5.65 15.32
N PRO A 123 -4.32 -6.69 15.27
CA PRO A 123 -3.82 -7.31 16.50
C PRO A 123 -3.03 -6.33 17.37
N LEU A 124 -2.25 -5.42 16.78
CA LEU A 124 -1.49 -4.42 17.54
C LEU A 124 -2.40 -3.48 18.34
N VAL A 125 -3.42 -2.92 17.70
CA VAL A 125 -4.32 -1.95 18.33
C VAL A 125 -5.32 -2.62 19.28
N TYR A 126 -5.72 -3.86 18.99
CA TYR A 126 -6.70 -4.58 19.79
C TYR A 126 -6.22 -4.81 21.24
N ILE A 127 -4.92 -5.05 21.43
CA ILE A 127 -4.31 -5.17 22.77
C ILE A 127 -4.58 -3.91 23.60
N PHE A 128 -4.30 -2.73 23.05
CA PHE A 128 -4.49 -1.46 23.75
C PHE A 128 -5.97 -1.11 23.93
N LYS A 129 -6.85 -1.57 23.03
CA LYS A 129 -8.29 -1.48 23.21
C LYS A 129 -8.76 -2.29 24.43
N ILE A 130 -8.28 -3.53 24.61
CA ILE A 130 -8.63 -4.37 25.76
C ILE A 130 -8.17 -3.71 27.07
N PHE A 131 -6.94 -3.21 27.11
CA PHE A 131 -6.41 -2.50 28.29
C PHE A 131 -7.02 -1.11 28.50
N ARG A 132 -7.88 -0.64 27.59
CA ARG A 132 -8.48 0.72 27.58
C ARG A 132 -7.42 1.82 27.67
N PHE A 133 -6.23 1.59 27.11
CA PHE A 133 -5.11 2.52 27.19
C PHE A 133 -4.88 3.21 25.85
N ALA A 134 -5.39 4.45 25.74
CA ALA A 134 -5.20 5.35 24.59
C ALA A 134 -5.22 4.67 23.19
N PRO A 135 -6.25 3.87 22.85
CA PRO A 135 -6.22 3.01 21.65
C PRO A 135 -6.12 3.79 20.32
N ILE A 136 -6.65 5.02 20.27
CA ILE A 136 -6.55 5.89 19.08
C ILE A 136 -5.11 6.40 18.88
N PHE A 137 -4.40 6.72 19.97
CA PHE A 137 -3.00 7.15 19.90
C PHE A 137 -2.13 6.02 19.33
N PHE A 138 -2.28 4.80 19.86
CA PHE A 138 -1.55 3.63 19.37
C PHE A 138 -1.95 3.23 17.95
N PHE A 139 -3.21 3.43 17.55
CA PHE A 139 -3.63 3.24 16.16
C PHE A 139 -2.84 4.14 15.21
N ILE A 140 -2.72 5.44 15.51
CA ILE A 140 -1.95 6.36 14.66
C ILE A 140 -0.46 5.99 14.67
N LEU A 141 0.10 5.73 15.85
CA LEU A 141 1.52 5.39 16.02
C LEU A 141 1.91 4.13 15.25
N PHE A 142 1.15 3.04 15.39
CA PHE A 142 1.43 1.80 14.68
C PHE A 142 1.21 1.94 13.18
N ASN A 143 0.17 2.67 12.74
CA ASN A 143 -0.05 2.90 11.32
C ASN A 143 1.13 3.65 10.67
N MET A 144 1.69 4.66 11.35
CA MET A 144 2.93 5.31 10.90
C MET A 144 4.11 4.34 10.80
N GLY A 145 4.31 3.49 11.82
CA GLY A 145 5.38 2.49 11.82
C GLY A 145 5.24 1.45 10.71
N LEU A 146 4.04 0.90 10.51
CA LEU A 146 3.73 -0.07 9.46
C LEU A 146 3.87 0.55 8.07
N SER A 147 3.45 1.80 7.89
CA SER A 147 3.64 2.55 6.64
C SER A 147 5.13 2.72 6.30
N VAL A 148 5.98 3.04 7.28
CA VAL A 148 7.44 3.11 7.07
C VAL A 148 8.00 1.75 6.71
N TRP A 149 7.55 0.68 7.36
CA TRP A 149 7.99 -0.68 7.05
C TRP A 149 7.59 -1.08 5.62
N SER A 150 6.34 -0.85 5.23
CA SER A 150 5.85 -1.05 3.87
C SER A 150 6.69 -0.30 2.83
N ALA A 151 7.02 0.98 3.11
CA ALA A 151 7.89 1.77 2.24
C ALA A 151 9.30 1.18 2.13
N LEU A 152 9.89 0.71 3.22
CA LEU A 152 11.22 0.07 3.20
C LEU A 152 11.22 -1.20 2.34
N ILE A 153 10.19 -2.04 2.44
CA ILE A 153 10.03 -3.24 1.62
C ILE A 153 9.96 -2.88 0.13
N ALA A 154 9.11 -1.91 -0.21
CA ALA A 154 8.95 -1.45 -1.59
C ALA A 154 10.26 -0.89 -2.17
N VAL A 155 10.95 -0.03 -1.42
CA VAL A 155 12.23 0.57 -1.84
C VAL A 155 13.31 -0.49 -2.06
N GLN A 156 13.41 -1.47 -1.16
CA GLN A 156 14.37 -2.57 -1.31
C GLN A 156 14.06 -3.44 -2.53
N GLY A 157 12.78 -3.74 -2.77
CA GLY A 157 12.36 -4.46 -3.97
C GLY A 157 12.65 -3.70 -5.26
N ILE A 158 12.42 -2.38 -5.30
CA ILE A 158 12.73 -1.52 -6.45
C ILE A 158 14.24 -1.45 -6.69
N SER A 159 15.05 -1.40 -5.62
CA SER A 159 16.52 -1.45 -5.69
C SER A 159 17.01 -2.74 -6.33
N GLU A 160 16.47 -3.89 -5.91
CA GLU A 160 16.81 -5.18 -6.52
C GLU A 160 16.32 -5.27 -7.97
N MET A 161 15.13 -4.74 -8.27
CA MET A 161 14.53 -4.77 -9.61
C MET A 161 15.36 -4.07 -10.68
N HIS A 162 15.93 -2.92 -10.34
CA HIS A 162 16.69 -2.12 -11.29
C HIS A 162 18.21 -2.24 -11.10
N GLY A 163 18.67 -3.03 -10.12
CA GLY A 163 20.08 -3.02 -9.68
C GLY A 163 20.54 -1.62 -9.25
N ALA A 164 19.61 -0.79 -8.76
CA ALA A 164 19.83 0.62 -8.47
C ALA A 164 20.26 0.82 -7.01
N GLY A 165 21.10 1.82 -6.75
CA GLY A 165 21.41 2.23 -5.38
C GLY A 165 20.17 2.73 -4.65
N ILE A 166 20.12 2.52 -3.32
CA ILE A 166 18.95 2.79 -2.46
C ILE A 166 18.39 4.21 -2.67
N GLY A 167 19.24 5.22 -2.82
CA GLY A 167 18.80 6.60 -3.01
C GLY A 167 17.93 6.81 -4.26
N LYS A 168 18.26 6.16 -5.39
CA LYS A 168 17.44 6.24 -6.61
C LYS A 168 16.11 5.51 -6.42
N SER A 169 16.12 4.36 -5.75
CA SER A 169 14.89 3.59 -5.46
C SER A 169 13.94 4.34 -4.52
N VAL A 170 14.47 5.08 -3.54
CA VAL A 170 13.67 5.99 -2.70
C VAL A 170 13.02 7.08 -3.55
N MET A 171 13.76 7.69 -4.47
CA MET A 171 13.20 8.74 -5.35
C MET A 171 12.11 8.19 -6.27
N ILE A 172 12.30 7.00 -6.84
CA ILE A 172 11.28 6.32 -7.65
C ILE A 172 10.02 6.07 -6.81
N TYR A 173 10.18 5.54 -5.59
CA TYR A 173 9.05 5.26 -4.70
C TYR A 173 8.30 6.52 -4.25
N LEU A 174 9.02 7.62 -3.97
CA LEU A 174 8.42 8.88 -3.53
C LEU A 174 7.82 9.71 -4.68
N PHE A 175 8.23 9.46 -5.93
CA PHE A 175 7.80 10.24 -7.08
C PHE A 175 6.27 10.42 -7.21
N PRO A 176 5.43 9.37 -7.06
CA PRO A 176 3.99 9.54 -7.11
C PRO A 176 3.45 10.52 -6.05
N VAL A 177 4.00 10.45 -4.83
CA VAL A 177 3.58 11.30 -3.71
C VAL A 177 4.02 12.74 -3.95
N LEU A 178 5.25 12.95 -4.42
CA LEU A 178 5.78 14.28 -4.75
C LEU A 178 4.97 14.93 -5.86
N LEU A 179 4.65 14.18 -6.91
CA LEU A 179 3.90 14.69 -8.07
C LEU A 179 2.46 15.04 -7.68
N VAL A 180 1.75 14.12 -7.03
CA VAL A 180 0.36 14.36 -6.57
C VAL A 180 0.33 15.51 -5.56
N GLY A 181 1.27 15.55 -4.61
CA GLY A 181 1.37 16.63 -3.62
C GLY A 181 1.61 18.00 -4.26
N THR A 182 2.49 18.07 -5.26
CA THR A 182 2.76 19.31 -6.01
C THR A 182 1.51 19.76 -6.77
N ILE A 183 0.84 18.85 -7.50
CA ILE A 183 -0.39 19.18 -8.23
C ILE A 183 -1.49 19.67 -7.28
N LEU A 184 -1.71 18.99 -6.15
CA LEU A 184 -2.71 19.39 -5.16
C LEU A 184 -2.39 20.76 -4.56
N SER A 185 -1.12 21.06 -4.27
CA SER A 185 -0.73 22.39 -3.77
C SER A 185 -1.04 23.51 -4.78
N LEU A 186 -0.79 23.27 -6.07
CA LEU A 186 -1.09 24.23 -7.13
C LEU A 186 -2.60 24.44 -7.31
N ILE A 187 -3.39 23.37 -7.21
CA ILE A 187 -4.86 23.45 -7.23
C ILE A 187 -5.37 24.28 -6.06
N VAL A 188 -4.85 24.05 -4.85
CA VAL A 188 -5.25 24.82 -3.66
C VAL A 188 -4.91 26.31 -3.84
N ILE A 189 -3.69 26.63 -4.30
CA ILE A 189 -3.29 28.02 -4.56
C ILE A 189 -4.22 28.65 -5.59
N LEU A 190 -4.53 27.95 -6.69
CA LEU A 190 -5.43 28.45 -7.72
C LEU A 190 -6.84 28.70 -7.17
N LEU A 191 -7.38 27.77 -6.36
CA LEU A 191 -8.68 27.94 -5.72
C LEU A 191 -8.71 29.13 -4.78
N VAL A 192 -7.64 29.39 -4.03
CA VAL A 192 -7.54 30.58 -3.16
C VAL A 192 -7.53 31.86 -4.00
N ILE A 193 -6.73 31.92 -5.07
CA ILE A 193 -6.67 33.09 -5.96
C ILE A 193 -8.03 33.35 -6.62
N CYS A 194 -8.67 32.32 -7.19
CA CYS A 194 -9.99 32.44 -7.80
C CYS A 194 -11.07 32.79 -6.78
N GLY A 195 -11.03 32.21 -5.57
CA GLY A 195 -11.97 32.48 -4.50
C GLY A 195 -11.87 33.90 -3.97
N VAL A 196 -10.65 34.40 -3.73
CA VAL A 196 -10.43 35.80 -3.34
C VAL A 196 -10.86 36.74 -4.47
N GLY A 197 -10.46 36.46 -5.71
CA GLY A 197 -10.86 37.25 -6.87
C GLY A 197 -12.38 37.36 -7.04
N TYR A 198 -13.13 36.29 -6.76
CA TYR A 198 -14.60 36.30 -6.79
C TYR A 198 -15.24 37.06 -5.62
N LEU A 199 -14.58 37.15 -4.46
CA LEU A 199 -15.11 37.87 -3.29
C LEU A 199 -14.78 39.36 -3.32
N THR A 200 -13.69 39.76 -3.99
CA THR A 200 -13.24 41.16 -4.06
C THR A 200 -13.64 41.89 -5.34
N GLY A 201 -14.05 41.17 -6.38
CA GLY A 201 -14.58 41.74 -7.63
C GLY A 201 -16.10 41.71 -7.65
#